data_AF-A0A1H7GXZ6-F1
#
_entry.id   AF-A0A1H7GXZ6-F1
#
_cell.length_a   1.000
_cell.length_b   1.000
_cell.length_c   1.000
_cell.angle_alpha   90.00
_cell.angle_beta   90.00
_cell.angle_gamma   90.00
#
_symmetry.space_group_name_H-M   'P 1'
#
loop_
_entity.id
_entity.type
_entity.pdbx_description
1 polymer ?
#
loop_
_entity_poly.entity_id
_entity_poly.type
_entity_poly.pdbx_seq_one_letter_code
_entity_poly.pdbx_strand_id
1 'polypeptide(L)'
;MRYRIFCLLTAIAVIFTVAGCGRANDKKDESLYDLIIEDSSFSEIVEKTKDSLAQVENSAESEETEESSAAVTEAVVNEESISEDGEYTEYWFRTKKQRDQHYEKHGIDMGFASADEYRKAASDVVNDPTALHKTEKEDGDDVYYIEDTNEFVIVSKDGYLRTYFKPDKGKAYYDRQ
;
A
#
# COMPACT_ATOMS: atom_id res chain seq x y z
N MET A 1 44.35 -40.88 -21.47
CA MET A 1 45.35 -39.96 -22.07
C MET A 1 45.10 -38.58 -21.51
N ARG A 2 46.14 -37.95 -20.96
CA ARG A 2 46.11 -36.63 -20.30
C ARG A 2 46.62 -35.60 -21.30
N TYR A 3 45.87 -34.52 -21.54
CA TYR A 3 46.44 -33.31 -22.10
C TYR A 3 45.96 -32.10 -21.30
N ARG A 4 46.84 -31.66 -20.40
CA ARG A 4 46.82 -30.35 -19.78
C ARG A 4 47.44 -29.39 -20.80
N ILE A 5 46.66 -28.49 -21.36
CA ILE A 5 47.17 -27.40 -22.20
C ILE A 5 47.44 -26.22 -21.27
N PHE A 6 48.73 -26.02 -21.00
CA PHE A 6 49.28 -24.75 -20.55
C PHE A 6 49.18 -23.76 -21.74
N CYS A 7 48.44 -22.68 -21.58
CA CYS A 7 48.61 -21.49 -22.41
C CYS A 7 48.96 -20.32 -21.51
N LEU A 8 50.23 -19.96 -21.57
CA LEU A 8 50.90 -18.86 -20.92
C LEU A 8 50.62 -17.56 -21.69
N LEU A 9 50.59 -16.45 -20.93
CA LEU A 9 50.85 -15.06 -21.34
C LEU A 9 49.72 -14.30 -22.07
N THR A 10 49.18 -13.27 -21.42
CA THR A 10 49.68 -11.88 -21.61
C THR A 10 48.89 -10.91 -20.71
N ALA A 11 49.63 -10.05 -20.00
CA ALA A 11 49.09 -8.95 -19.24
C ALA A 11 48.85 -7.75 -20.16
N ILE A 12 47.67 -7.12 -20.07
CA ILE A 12 47.48 -5.71 -20.42
C ILE A 12 46.67 -5.05 -19.31
N ALA A 13 47.31 -4.16 -18.59
CA ALA A 13 46.70 -3.24 -17.66
C ALA A 13 45.91 -2.18 -18.45
N VAL A 14 44.64 -1.96 -18.09
CA VAL A 14 43.93 -0.73 -18.42
C VAL A 14 43.62 -0.04 -17.10
N ILE A 15 44.39 1.02 -16.85
CA ILE A 15 44.19 1.97 -15.77
C ILE A 15 42.96 2.80 -16.15
N PHE A 16 41.80 2.48 -15.58
CA PHE A 16 40.66 3.39 -15.57
C PHE A 16 40.79 4.32 -14.36
N THR A 17 41.49 5.44 -14.53
CA THR A 17 41.30 6.60 -13.65
C THR A 17 39.96 7.24 -14.00
N VAL A 18 38.89 6.74 -13.40
CA VAL A 18 37.65 7.51 -13.31
C VAL A 18 37.89 8.65 -12.33
N ALA A 19 38.00 9.86 -12.86
CA ALA A 19 37.88 11.09 -12.09
C ALA A 19 36.48 11.10 -11.43
N GLY A 20 36.41 10.61 -10.20
CA GLY A 20 35.25 10.76 -9.35
C GLY A 20 35.13 12.20 -8.90
N CYS A 21 34.48 13.04 -9.70
CA CYS A 21 33.83 14.24 -9.19
C CYS A 21 32.73 13.76 -8.25
N GLY A 22 33.04 13.74 -6.94
CA GLY A 22 32.04 13.55 -5.90
C GLY A 22 30.99 14.64 -6.03
N ARG A 23 29.86 14.33 -6.67
CA ARG A 23 28.61 15.04 -6.43
C ARG A 23 28.29 14.81 -4.96
N ALA A 24 28.35 15.88 -4.18
CA ALA A 24 27.71 15.93 -2.88
C ALA A 24 26.24 15.57 -3.12
N ASN A 25 25.86 14.36 -2.73
CA ASN A 25 24.45 14.02 -2.59
C ASN A 25 23.97 14.80 -1.36
N ASP A 26 23.22 15.86 -1.65
CA ASP A 26 22.38 16.60 -0.73
C ASP A 26 21.55 15.57 0.06
N LYS A 27 21.88 15.38 1.34
CA LYS A 27 21.10 14.53 2.23
C LYS A 27 19.95 15.40 2.77
N LYS A 28 18.75 15.17 2.26
CA LYS A 28 17.51 15.45 2.98
C LYS A 28 16.87 14.10 3.31
N ASP A 29 17.01 13.69 4.55
CA ASP A 29 16.33 12.56 5.17
C ASP A 29 15.03 13.04 5.82
N GLU A 30 14.02 13.35 5.01
CA GLU A 30 12.66 13.54 5.51
C GLU A 30 11.85 12.33 5.01
N SER A 31 11.48 11.38 5.89
CA SER A 31 10.44 10.40 5.57
C SER A 31 9.68 9.86 6.77
N LEU A 32 8.39 10.19 6.82
CA LEU A 32 7.30 9.43 7.49
C LEU A 32 6.12 9.31 6.50
N TYR A 33 6.42 8.87 5.27
CA TYR A 33 5.64 9.24 4.06
C TYR A 33 5.45 10.76 3.92
N ASP A 34 6.50 11.42 4.39
CA ASP A 34 6.94 12.81 4.45
C ASP A 34 6.04 13.75 5.28
N LEU A 35 5.58 13.26 6.44
CA LEU A 35 4.57 13.83 7.37
C LEU A 35 3.12 13.57 6.91
N ILE A 36 2.82 12.29 6.62
CA ILE A 36 1.47 11.67 6.50
C ILE A 36 0.59 12.23 5.35
N ILE A 37 1.18 12.57 4.18
CA ILE A 37 0.58 13.29 3.02
C ILE A 37 0.75 14.85 3.06
N GLU A 38 1.31 15.43 4.15
CA GLU A 38 1.28 16.86 4.57
C GLU A 38 -0.13 17.31 5.05
N ASP A 39 -0.53 17.02 6.31
CA ASP A 39 -1.81 17.45 6.98
C ASP A 39 -3.02 17.65 6.02
N SER A 40 -3.31 16.63 5.20
CA SER A 40 -4.51 16.46 4.38
C SER A 40 -4.99 17.71 3.62
N SER A 41 -4.21 18.33 2.71
CA SER A 41 -4.60 19.44 1.79
C SER A 41 -6.02 20.00 2.03
N PHE A 42 -6.14 20.99 2.94
CA PHE A 42 -7.34 21.82 3.15
C PHE A 42 -8.42 21.21 4.06
N SER A 43 -8.64 21.86 5.21
CA SER A 43 -9.97 22.04 5.81
C SER A 43 -10.90 22.84 4.88
N GLU A 44 -11.05 22.36 3.64
CA GLU A 44 -12.14 22.74 2.74
C GLU A 44 -13.42 22.64 3.59
N ILE A 45 -14.20 23.73 3.69
CA ILE A 45 -15.49 23.86 4.41
C ILE A 45 -15.49 24.51 5.82
N VAL A 46 -14.66 25.51 6.18
CA VAL A 46 -15.09 26.44 7.30
C VAL A 46 -15.17 27.92 6.93
N GLU A 47 -14.48 28.41 5.89
CA GLU A 47 -14.75 29.77 5.37
C GLU A 47 -15.74 29.80 4.20
N LYS A 48 -16.64 28.81 4.13
CA LYS A 48 -17.92 28.97 3.44
C LYS A 48 -18.93 29.68 4.35
N THR A 49 -18.51 30.80 4.96
CA THR A 49 -19.38 31.70 5.73
C THR A 49 -18.84 33.12 5.68
N LYS A 50 -19.06 33.81 4.57
CA LYS A 50 -19.69 35.14 4.54
C LYS A 50 -19.72 35.65 3.11
N ASP A 51 -20.84 36.26 2.77
CA ASP A 51 -21.15 36.90 1.49
C ASP A 51 -21.63 35.92 0.42
N SER A 52 -22.92 35.74 0.15
CA SER A 52 -24.00 36.73 0.20
C SER A 52 -25.35 36.02 0.29
N LEU A 53 -26.18 36.52 1.20
CA LEU A 53 -27.59 36.21 1.37
C LEU A 53 -28.42 37.21 0.56
N ALA A 54 -29.64 36.78 0.20
CA ALA A 54 -30.81 37.52 -0.30
C ALA A 54 -30.92 37.67 -1.83
N GLN A 55 -32.04 37.38 -2.49
CA GLN A 55 -33.40 36.89 -2.19
C GLN A 55 -33.98 36.51 -3.60
N VAL A 56 -35.04 35.72 -3.78
CA VAL A 56 -36.47 36.12 -3.67
C VAL A 56 -37.31 34.92 -4.17
N GLU A 57 -38.22 34.45 -3.30
CA GLU A 57 -39.64 34.06 -3.47
C GLU A 57 -40.06 33.10 -4.62
N ASN A 58 -40.57 31.91 -4.32
CA ASN A 58 -41.95 31.55 -3.88
C ASN A 58 -42.93 31.29 -5.04
N SER A 59 -43.38 30.04 -5.21
CA SER A 59 -44.81 29.66 -5.18
C SER A 59 -45.08 28.26 -5.73
N ALA A 60 -45.87 27.52 -4.94
CA ALA A 60 -47.00 26.64 -5.30
C ALA A 60 -46.73 25.37 -6.13
N GLU A 61 -47.43 24.24 -6.02
CA GLU A 61 -48.43 23.60 -5.13
C GLU A 61 -49.00 22.45 -6.02
N SER A 62 -49.46 21.34 -5.42
CA SER A 62 -50.26 20.23 -6.01
C SER A 62 -49.59 19.32 -7.06
N GLU A 63 -49.85 18.01 -7.17
CA GLU A 63 -50.65 17.04 -6.42
C GLU A 63 -50.22 15.61 -6.88
N GLU A 64 -50.66 14.62 -6.10
CA GLU A 64 -50.56 13.14 -6.17
C GLU A 64 -50.75 12.50 -7.58
N THR A 65 -50.33 11.27 -7.93
CA THR A 65 -50.66 9.95 -7.34
C THR A 65 -49.96 8.81 -8.14
N GLU A 66 -49.62 7.70 -7.44
CA GLU A 66 -49.68 6.25 -7.85
C GLU A 66 -48.75 5.73 -9.01
N GLU A 67 -48.20 4.50 -9.08
CA GLU A 67 -47.96 3.32 -8.22
C GLU A 67 -47.16 2.30 -9.11
N SER A 68 -46.41 1.34 -8.50
CA SER A 68 -45.94 0.04 -9.07
C SER A 68 -44.79 0.04 -10.11
N SER A 69 -43.81 -0.87 -10.16
CA SER A 69 -43.43 -2.08 -9.40
C SER A 69 -42.08 -2.61 -9.93
N ALA A 70 -41.26 -3.18 -9.01
CA ALA A 70 -40.27 -4.26 -9.16
C ALA A 70 -39.11 -4.13 -10.19
N ALA A 71 -37.88 -4.62 -9.97
CA ALA A 71 -37.13 -5.17 -8.84
C ALA A 71 -35.75 -5.48 -9.43
N VAL A 72 -34.64 -4.94 -8.90
CA VAL A 72 -33.29 -5.46 -9.19
C VAL A 72 -32.41 -5.29 -7.95
N THR A 73 -32.36 -6.38 -7.20
CA THR A 73 -31.22 -6.97 -6.48
C THR A 73 -30.27 -6.04 -5.72
N GLU A 74 -30.36 -6.19 -4.41
CA GLU A 74 -29.43 -5.77 -3.36
C GLU A 74 -27.97 -6.08 -3.72
N ALA A 75 -27.18 -5.03 -3.93
CA ALA A 75 -25.76 -5.09 -3.67
C ALA A 75 -25.61 -4.92 -2.15
N VAL A 76 -25.45 -6.06 -1.46
CA VAL A 76 -25.01 -6.12 -0.08
C VAL A 76 -23.68 -5.39 -0.02
N VAL A 77 -23.71 -4.15 0.47
CA VAL A 77 -22.52 -3.49 0.99
C VAL A 77 -22.15 -4.33 2.20
N ASN A 78 -21.11 -5.14 2.04
CA ASN A 78 -20.57 -5.96 3.11
C ASN A 78 -19.80 -5.04 4.05
N GLU A 79 -20.56 -4.26 4.80
CA GLU A 79 -20.15 -3.40 5.90
C GLU A 79 -20.27 -4.24 7.18
N GLU A 80 -19.42 -5.25 7.31
CA GLU A 80 -19.25 -6.10 8.50
C GLU A 80 -17.77 -6.49 8.51
N SER A 81 -16.99 -6.38 9.58
CA SER A 81 -17.34 -6.28 10.99
C SER A 81 -16.06 -5.97 11.76
N ILE A 82 -15.97 -4.82 12.44
CA ILE A 82 -14.89 -4.53 13.38
C ILE A 82 -15.45 -4.75 14.79
N SER A 83 -14.99 -5.82 15.42
CA SER A 83 -15.17 -6.21 16.83
C SER A 83 -13.83 -6.81 17.24
N GLU A 84 -13.20 -6.60 18.39
CA GLU A 84 -13.46 -5.95 19.68
C GLU A 84 -12.06 -5.50 20.17
N ASP A 85 -11.98 -4.42 20.96
CA ASP A 85 -10.83 -3.92 21.75
C ASP A 85 -9.40 -3.79 21.17
N GLY A 86 -9.14 -4.21 19.93
CA GLY A 86 -7.87 -4.00 19.23
C GLY A 86 -7.71 -2.57 18.71
N GLU A 87 -6.65 -1.89 19.16
CA GLU A 87 -6.24 -0.60 18.59
C GLU A 87 -5.82 -0.79 17.13
N TYR A 88 -6.63 -0.32 16.18
CA TYR A 88 -6.27 -0.34 14.76
C TYR A 88 -5.02 0.51 14.53
N THR A 89 -3.97 -0.10 13.99
CA THR A 89 -2.71 0.56 13.66
C THR A 89 -2.61 0.72 12.16
N GLU A 90 -2.45 1.96 11.68
CA GLU A 90 -2.22 2.22 10.27
C GLU A 90 -0.75 2.01 9.91
N TYR A 91 -0.49 1.20 8.88
CA TYR A 91 0.85 0.91 8.40
C TYR A 91 1.15 1.62 7.08
N TRP A 92 2.42 1.97 6.93
CA TRP A 92 2.93 2.67 5.77
C TRP A 92 4.15 1.93 5.25
N PHE A 93 4.37 1.98 3.94
CA PHE A 93 5.69 1.65 3.40
C PHE A 93 6.72 2.68 3.92
N ARG A 94 8.02 2.57 3.59
CA ARG A 94 9.02 3.55 4.06
C ARG A 94 9.02 4.88 3.29
N THR A 95 8.96 4.83 1.97
CA THR A 95 8.91 6.03 1.09
C THR A 95 7.89 5.90 -0.02
N LYS A 96 7.22 6.99 -0.45
CA LYS A 96 6.18 6.99 -1.53
C LYS A 96 6.55 6.14 -2.74
N LYS A 97 7.80 6.25 -3.16
CA LYS A 97 8.36 5.47 -4.27
C LYS A 97 8.21 3.95 -4.07
N GLN A 98 8.43 3.43 -2.86
CA GLN A 98 8.30 2.00 -2.59
C GLN A 98 6.85 1.51 -2.65
N ARG A 99 5.87 2.26 -2.11
CA ARG A 99 4.44 1.92 -2.26
C ARG A 99 4.05 1.93 -3.71
N ASP A 100 4.41 2.99 -4.45
CA ASP A 100 4.04 3.12 -5.86
C ASP A 100 4.64 1.98 -6.70
N GLN A 101 5.92 1.63 -6.46
CA GLN A 101 6.55 0.49 -7.12
C GLN A 101 5.89 -0.85 -6.79
N HIS A 102 5.49 -1.06 -5.54
CA HIS A 102 4.77 -2.28 -5.15
C HIS A 102 3.36 -2.33 -5.72
N TYR A 103 2.65 -1.20 -5.70
CA TYR A 103 1.33 -1.06 -6.30
C TYR A 103 1.37 -1.35 -7.81
N GLU A 104 2.31 -0.76 -8.54
CA GLU A 104 2.47 -1.01 -9.98
C GLU A 104 2.75 -2.49 -10.29
N LYS A 105 3.49 -3.18 -9.41
CA LYS A 105 3.87 -4.57 -9.60
C LYS A 105 2.81 -5.57 -9.14
N HIS A 106 2.01 -5.24 -8.13
CA HIS A 106 1.11 -6.17 -7.46
C HIS A 106 -0.31 -5.61 -7.30
N GLY A 107 -0.44 -4.36 -6.86
CA GLY A 107 -1.73 -3.75 -6.54
C GLY A 107 -2.69 -3.66 -7.73
N ILE A 108 -2.17 -3.36 -8.93
CA ILE A 108 -2.99 -3.29 -10.16
C ILE A 108 -3.61 -4.66 -10.48
N ASP A 109 -2.80 -5.72 -10.46
CA ASP A 109 -3.27 -7.09 -10.75
C ASP A 109 -4.19 -7.64 -9.65
N MET A 110 -4.06 -7.12 -8.42
CA MET A 110 -4.97 -7.40 -7.31
C MET A 110 -6.30 -6.65 -7.41
N GLY A 111 -6.42 -5.68 -8.32
CA GLY A 111 -7.66 -4.95 -8.59
C GLY A 111 -7.84 -3.65 -7.79
N PHE A 112 -6.78 -3.13 -7.16
CA PHE A 112 -6.86 -1.84 -6.44
C PHE A 112 -6.89 -0.67 -7.43
N ALA A 113 -7.71 0.36 -7.13
CA ALA A 113 -7.83 1.53 -8.00
C ALA A 113 -6.72 2.55 -7.75
N SER A 114 -6.10 2.52 -6.57
CA SER A 114 -5.01 3.42 -6.21
C SER A 114 -3.96 2.80 -5.28
N ALA A 115 -2.77 3.40 -5.26
CA ALA A 115 -1.70 3.01 -4.36
C ALA A 115 -2.03 3.24 -2.87
N ASP A 116 -2.91 4.20 -2.55
CA ASP A 116 -3.35 4.43 -1.16
C ASP A 116 -4.32 3.34 -0.69
N GLU A 117 -5.29 2.96 -1.53
CA GLU A 117 -6.20 1.83 -1.22
C GLU A 117 -5.42 0.52 -1.04
N TYR A 118 -4.45 0.27 -1.91
CA TYR A 118 -3.56 -0.89 -1.79
C TYR A 118 -2.77 -0.90 -0.47
N ARG A 119 -2.29 0.27 0.00
CA ARG A 119 -1.62 0.39 1.31
C ARG A 119 -2.58 0.19 2.47
N LYS A 120 -3.80 0.74 2.39
CA LYS A 120 -4.84 0.56 3.42
C LYS A 120 -5.19 -0.92 3.57
N ALA A 121 -5.42 -1.61 2.47
CA ALA A 121 -5.68 -3.05 2.48
C ALA A 121 -4.51 -3.85 3.08
N ALA A 122 -3.25 -3.44 2.85
CA ALA A 122 -2.11 -4.05 3.53
C ALA A 122 -2.15 -3.84 5.06
N SER A 123 -2.63 -2.68 5.52
CA SER A 123 -2.83 -2.40 6.95
C SER A 123 -3.99 -3.24 7.50
N ASP A 124 -5.08 -3.39 6.75
CA ASP A 124 -6.23 -4.21 7.14
C ASP A 124 -5.80 -5.66 7.37
N VAL A 125 -4.95 -6.23 6.49
CA VAL A 125 -4.39 -7.59 6.66
C VAL A 125 -3.61 -7.74 7.97
N VAL A 126 -2.89 -6.71 8.40
CA VAL A 126 -2.09 -6.74 9.65
C VAL A 126 -2.99 -6.64 10.89
N ASN A 127 -4.10 -5.90 10.78
CA ASN A 127 -5.06 -5.72 11.87
C ASN A 127 -6.13 -6.82 11.91
N ASP A 128 -6.18 -7.70 10.90
CA ASP A 128 -7.16 -8.78 10.84
C ASP A 128 -6.86 -9.85 11.90
N PRO A 129 -7.80 -10.14 12.82
CA PRO A 129 -7.58 -11.12 13.89
C PRO A 129 -7.46 -12.57 13.38
N THR A 130 -7.85 -12.84 12.14
CA THR A 130 -7.75 -14.14 11.48
C THR A 130 -6.41 -14.33 10.76
N ALA A 131 -5.60 -13.27 10.60
CA ALA A 131 -4.31 -13.37 9.95
C ALA A 131 -3.37 -14.29 10.74
N LEU A 132 -2.79 -15.27 10.05
CA LEU A 132 -1.66 -16.04 10.57
C LEU A 132 -0.47 -15.11 10.72
N HIS A 133 0.18 -15.14 11.88
CA HIS A 133 1.33 -14.31 12.18
C HIS A 133 2.53 -15.14 12.64
N LYS A 134 3.73 -14.73 12.19
CA LYS A 134 5.02 -15.21 12.70
C LYS A 134 6.12 -14.18 12.46
N THR A 135 7.24 -14.36 13.14
CA THR A 135 8.47 -13.60 12.87
C THR A 135 9.36 -14.36 11.88
N GLU A 136 9.87 -13.67 10.86
CA GLU A 136 10.85 -14.17 9.89
C GLU A 136 12.19 -14.48 10.58
N LYS A 137 12.89 -15.53 10.12
CA LYS A 137 14.15 -15.97 10.76
C LYS A 137 15.38 -15.14 10.37
N GLU A 138 15.37 -14.52 9.19
CA GLU A 138 16.53 -13.82 8.64
C GLU A 138 16.69 -12.43 9.25
N ASP A 139 15.71 -11.56 9.04
CA ASP A 139 15.76 -10.17 9.49
C ASP A 139 14.94 -9.93 10.77
N GLY A 140 14.06 -10.86 11.13
CA GLY A 140 13.17 -10.72 12.29
C GLY A 140 11.94 -9.86 12.03
N ASP A 141 11.58 -9.68 10.76
CA ASP A 141 10.37 -8.97 10.32
C ASP A 141 9.10 -9.77 10.65
N ASP A 142 7.98 -9.09 10.80
CA ASP A 142 6.69 -9.71 11.06
C ASP A 142 6.00 -10.08 9.76
N VAL A 143 5.54 -11.33 9.67
CA VAL A 143 4.93 -11.92 8.48
C VAL A 143 3.48 -12.27 8.78
N TYR A 144 2.57 -11.74 7.96
CA TYR A 144 1.12 -11.91 8.08
C TYR A 144 0.55 -12.61 6.85
N TYR A 145 -0.42 -13.49 7.04
CA TYR A 145 -1.11 -14.19 5.96
C TYR A 145 -2.57 -14.51 6.30
N ILE A 146 -3.51 -14.10 5.44
CA ILE A 146 -4.92 -14.50 5.54
C ILE A 146 -5.16 -15.64 4.55
N GLU A 147 -5.60 -16.79 5.07
CA GLU A 147 -5.79 -17.99 4.25
C GLU A 147 -6.93 -17.84 3.24
N ASP A 148 -8.03 -17.22 3.66
CA ASP A 148 -9.28 -17.11 2.88
C ASP A 148 -9.14 -16.21 1.65
N THR A 149 -8.44 -15.08 1.79
CA THR A 149 -8.23 -14.10 0.71
C THR A 149 -6.89 -14.31 -0.02
N ASN A 150 -6.06 -15.23 0.47
CA ASN A 150 -4.70 -15.48 0.00
C ASN A 150 -3.84 -14.21 0.01
N GLU A 151 -3.91 -13.41 1.07
CA GLU A 151 -3.20 -12.15 1.19
C GLU A 151 -1.98 -12.28 2.11
N PHE A 152 -0.86 -11.70 1.69
CA PHE A 152 0.41 -11.84 2.37
C PHE A 152 1.08 -10.48 2.56
N VAL A 153 1.48 -10.15 3.79
CA VAL A 153 2.14 -8.88 4.16
C VAL A 153 3.39 -9.17 4.99
N ILE A 154 4.44 -8.36 4.78
CA ILE A 154 5.59 -8.30 5.70
C ILE A 154 5.72 -6.88 6.23
N VAL A 155 5.84 -6.76 7.55
CA VAL A 155 6.12 -5.52 8.28
C VAL A 155 7.52 -5.59 8.85
N SER A 156 8.33 -4.58 8.61
CA SER A 156 9.67 -4.50 9.18
C SER A 156 9.62 -4.30 10.69
N LYS A 157 10.70 -4.66 11.39
CA LYS A 157 10.82 -4.43 12.85
C LYS A 157 10.62 -2.99 13.32
N ASP A 158 10.83 -2.04 12.41
CA ASP A 158 10.62 -0.61 12.66
C ASP A 158 9.25 -0.09 12.18
N GLY A 159 8.32 -0.99 11.87
CA GLY A 159 6.90 -0.66 11.65
C GLY A 159 6.51 -0.30 10.22
N TYR A 160 7.33 -0.61 9.22
CA TYR A 160 7.03 -0.27 7.82
C TYR A 160 6.66 -1.49 6.98
N LEU A 161 5.65 -1.33 6.12
CA LEU A 161 5.31 -2.30 5.09
C LEU A 161 6.49 -2.50 4.15
N ARG A 162 6.89 -3.76 3.97
CA ARG A 162 7.91 -4.18 3.01
C ARG A 162 7.30 -4.76 1.75
N THR A 163 6.19 -5.47 1.88
CA THR A 163 5.49 -6.09 0.75
C THR A 163 4.03 -6.34 1.09
N TYR A 164 3.20 -6.43 0.05
CA TYR A 164 1.82 -6.87 0.12
C TYR A 164 1.41 -7.47 -1.23
N PHE A 165 0.98 -8.73 -1.27
CA PHE A 165 0.53 -9.38 -2.52
C PHE A 165 -0.24 -10.66 -2.24
N LYS A 166 -0.77 -11.28 -3.30
CA LYS A 166 -1.35 -12.64 -3.26
C LYS A 166 -0.33 -13.66 -3.78
N PRO A 167 0.26 -14.54 -2.95
CA PRO A 167 1.28 -15.46 -3.42
C PRO A 167 0.67 -16.61 -4.24
N ASP A 168 1.31 -16.96 -5.37
CA ASP A 168 0.88 -18.07 -6.23
C ASP A 168 0.83 -19.42 -5.51
N LYS A 169 1.67 -19.59 -4.47
CA LYS A 169 1.78 -20.83 -3.68
C LYS A 169 0.97 -20.79 -2.38
N GLY A 170 0.16 -19.75 -2.18
CA GLY A 170 -0.67 -19.56 -0.99
C GLY A 170 0.06 -19.78 0.32
N LYS A 171 -0.58 -20.52 1.23
CA LYS A 171 -0.03 -20.87 2.54
C LYS A 171 1.37 -21.49 2.48
N ALA A 172 1.69 -22.26 1.44
CA ALA A 172 3.03 -22.83 1.29
C ALA A 172 4.10 -21.77 1.00
N TYR A 173 3.74 -20.56 0.54
CA TYR A 173 4.64 -19.41 0.49
C TYR A 173 4.88 -18.84 1.88
N TYR A 174 3.79 -18.59 2.63
CA TYR A 174 3.85 -18.13 4.01
C TYR A 174 4.73 -19.06 4.85
N ASP A 175 4.48 -20.37 4.83
CA ASP A 175 5.20 -21.36 5.64
C ASP A 175 6.72 -21.40 5.39
N ARG A 176 7.19 -20.92 4.22
CA ARG A 176 8.62 -20.88 3.86
C ARG A 176 9.38 -19.63 4.34
N GLN A 177 8.68 -18.53 4.60
CA GLN A 177 9.31 -17.33 5.17
C GLN A 177 9.83 -17.62 6.58
#